data_AF-A0A964ATN5-F1
#
_entry.id   AF-A0A964ATN5-F1
#
_cell.length_a   1.000
_cell.length_b   1.000
_cell.length_c   1.000
_cell.angle_alpha   90.00
_cell.angle_beta   90.00
_cell.angle_gamma   90.00
#
_symmetry.space_group_name_H-M   'P 1'
#
loop_
_entity.id
_entity.type
_entity.pdbx_description
1 polymer ?
#
loop_
_entity_poly.entity_id
_entity_poly.type
_entity_poly.pdbx_seq_one_letter_code
_entity_poly.pdbx_strand_id
1 'polypeptide(L)'
;MRRQDILMVVLGLSWLANGCDETGSVPDDFCETEAGLDCMEALDRVTELEARIATLEEELAWARNGGAYVTVVADGDNGDVYFDGVNVHVRNGLGETPTRNGYGNLIIGYNEDSAELDDDTGTSANPSIRTGSHNVVVGPYHSWSHWGGVISGYRNEAIAEYTNLLGGAQNIARYAGSTILGGELNLADGGFATISGGWENRATNEHATICGGHGNRAEGPASSILGGTDNLITPDSTDSGTIVGGKNNTVSTPFASIAGGEGNMAQGETGAVFGGYQNTSSGLHSAVLGGSQNTSEGEKATICGGILNTTTVAGRGGFVGGGYLNTAASDKAGVVGGNSNQALEVYSQVCGGTNNTANERGAVVVGGEDNTANGMRSIVVGGQGNTAEHDYSTSAGGQGQTTTAEYGTVVGQ
;
A
#
# COMPACT_ATOMS: atom_id res chain seq x y z
N MET A 1 33.01 -26.53 55.70
CA MET A 1 33.36 -27.64 56.63
C MET A 1 34.28 -28.60 55.90
N ARG A 2 35.32 -29.12 56.56
CA ARG A 2 36.33 -29.95 55.89
C ARG A 2 35.72 -31.32 55.58
N ARG A 3 36.11 -31.90 54.44
CA ARG A 3 35.71 -33.24 53.96
C ARG A 3 35.94 -34.38 54.98
N GLN A 4 36.71 -34.12 56.04
CA GLN A 4 36.98 -35.06 57.14
C GLN A 4 35.91 -35.06 58.24
N ASP A 5 35.17 -33.97 58.44
CA ASP A 5 34.17 -33.86 59.51
C ASP A 5 32.85 -34.56 59.11
N ILE A 6 32.54 -34.61 57.81
CA ILE A 6 31.36 -35.31 57.25
C ILE A 6 31.60 -36.84 57.22
N LEU A 7 32.85 -37.28 57.00
CA LEU A 7 33.18 -38.70 56.96
C LEU A 7 33.01 -39.38 58.34
N MET A 8 33.24 -38.65 59.44
CA MET A 8 33.03 -39.16 60.80
C MET A 8 31.55 -39.31 61.15
N VAL A 9 30.68 -38.43 60.65
CA VAL A 9 29.23 -38.52 60.88
C VAL A 9 28.61 -39.65 60.04
N VAL A 10 29.05 -39.83 58.79
CA VAL A 10 28.58 -40.92 57.92
C VAL A 10 29.11 -42.29 58.37
N LEU A 11 30.34 -42.39 58.88
CA LEU A 11 30.86 -43.64 59.46
C LEU A 11 30.21 -43.98 60.82
N GLY A 12 29.79 -42.97 61.60
CA GLY A 12 28.99 -43.18 62.82
C GLY A 12 27.56 -43.68 62.52
N LEU A 13 26.91 -43.12 61.50
CA LEU A 13 25.57 -43.52 61.06
C LEU A 13 25.55 -44.88 60.34
N SER A 14 26.63 -45.25 59.64
CA SER A 14 26.81 -46.59 59.06
C SER A 14 26.93 -47.70 60.12
N TRP A 15 27.37 -47.38 61.34
CA TRP A 15 27.40 -48.33 62.45
C TRP A 15 26.03 -48.48 63.10
N LEU A 16 25.23 -47.40 63.14
CA LEU A 16 23.83 -47.40 63.57
C LEU A 16 22.91 -48.20 62.62
N ALA A 17 23.15 -48.17 61.31
CA ALA A 17 22.32 -48.89 60.33
C ALA A 17 22.56 -50.41 60.27
N ASN A 18 23.71 -50.91 60.74
CA ASN A 18 24.03 -52.34 60.77
C ASN A 18 23.75 -53.02 62.13
N GLY A 19 23.13 -52.30 63.07
CA GLY A 19 22.83 -52.77 64.42
C GLY A 19 21.36 -53.12 64.71
N CYS A 20 20.47 -53.05 63.72
CA CYS A 20 19.05 -53.41 63.91
C CYS A 20 18.84 -54.91 63.66
N ASP A 21 18.73 -55.69 64.74
CA ASP A 21 18.12 -57.03 64.70
C ASP A 21 16.59 -56.91 64.59
N GLU A 22 15.93 -57.91 63.99
CA GLU A 22 14.54 -57.99 63.52
C GLU A 22 13.45 -57.88 64.61
N THR A 23 13.73 -57.27 65.77
CA THR A 23 12.76 -57.11 66.86
C THR A 23 12.60 -55.68 67.39
N GLY A 24 13.22 -54.66 66.77
CA GLY A 24 12.85 -53.25 66.99
C GLY A 24 13.03 -52.75 68.43
N SER A 25 14.15 -53.05 69.08
CA SER A 25 14.53 -52.41 70.36
C SER A 25 15.99 -51.97 70.35
N VAL A 26 16.22 -50.71 70.73
CA VAL A 26 17.55 -50.08 70.88
C VAL A 26 18.02 -50.31 72.32
N PRO A 27 19.31 -50.59 72.60
CA PRO A 27 19.80 -50.78 73.97
C PRO A 27 19.62 -49.53 74.85
N ASP A 28 19.07 -49.73 76.05
CA ASP A 28 18.59 -48.73 77.02
C ASP A 28 19.64 -47.77 77.62
N ASP A 29 20.89 -47.72 77.15
CA ASP A 29 21.99 -47.04 77.87
C ASP A 29 22.41 -45.67 77.27
N PHE A 30 21.54 -45.00 76.51
CA PHE A 30 21.84 -43.67 75.95
C PHE A 30 20.68 -42.66 75.96
N CYS A 31 19.57 -42.97 76.65
CA CYS A 31 18.35 -42.14 76.65
C CYS A 31 18.12 -41.31 77.93
N GLU A 32 19.15 -41.00 78.72
CA GLU A 32 19.03 -40.04 79.83
C GLU A 32 19.97 -38.85 79.67
N THR A 33 19.53 -37.84 78.91
CA THR A 33 19.84 -36.43 79.19
C THR A 33 18.73 -35.53 78.66
N GLU A 34 18.44 -34.48 79.44
CA GLU A 34 17.38 -33.49 79.29
C GLU A 34 17.26 -32.87 77.88
N ALA A 35 16.01 -32.51 77.54
CA ALA A 35 15.51 -31.98 76.27
C ALA A 35 15.26 -33.06 75.19
N GLY A 36 14.04 -33.61 75.23
CA GLY A 36 13.53 -34.56 74.25
C GLY A 36 13.60 -34.02 72.82
N LEU A 37 14.46 -34.65 72.04
CA LEU A 37 14.31 -34.81 70.60
C LEU A 37 14.50 -36.30 70.33
N ASP A 38 13.44 -36.97 69.91
CA ASP A 38 13.47 -38.39 69.57
C ASP A 38 14.48 -38.59 68.42
N CYS A 39 15.36 -39.59 68.49
CA CYS A 39 16.36 -39.85 67.44
C CYS A 39 15.72 -40.05 66.05
N MET A 40 14.47 -40.50 66.02
CA MET A 40 13.68 -40.64 64.81
C MET A 40 13.22 -39.28 64.24
N GLU A 41 12.80 -38.35 65.09
CA GLU A 41 12.51 -36.96 64.68
C GLU A 41 13.76 -36.24 64.17
N ALA A 42 14.92 -36.52 64.76
CA ALA A 42 16.20 -35.98 64.29
C ALA A 42 16.57 -36.52 62.90
N LEU A 43 16.33 -37.81 62.64
CA LEU A 43 16.60 -38.43 61.34
C LEU A 43 15.64 -37.93 60.24
N ASP A 44 14.36 -37.76 60.56
CA ASP A 44 13.37 -37.15 59.66
C ASP A 44 13.76 -35.70 59.32
N ARG A 45 14.22 -34.93 60.31
CA ARG A 45 14.70 -33.55 60.11
C ARG A 45 15.95 -33.49 59.22
N VAL A 46 16.87 -34.44 59.37
CA VAL A 46 18.06 -34.53 58.51
C VAL A 46 17.65 -34.86 57.07
N THR A 47 16.75 -35.82 56.89
CA THR A 47 16.22 -36.18 55.57
C THR A 47 15.50 -35.01 54.89
N GLU A 48 14.70 -34.25 55.66
CA GLU A 48 14.04 -33.03 55.19
C GLU A 48 15.05 -31.94 54.79
N LEU A 49 16.11 -31.75 55.58
CA LEU A 49 17.17 -30.78 55.29
C LEU A 49 18.00 -31.18 54.07
N GLU A 50 18.32 -32.46 53.91
CA GLU A 50 19.02 -32.99 52.74
C GLU A 50 18.19 -32.79 51.46
N ALA A 51 16.88 -33.03 51.52
CA ALA A 51 15.98 -32.74 50.41
C ALA A 51 15.97 -31.24 50.06
N ARG A 52 15.91 -30.36 51.06
CA ARG A 52 15.96 -28.90 50.86
C ARG A 52 17.31 -28.42 50.30
N ILE A 53 18.43 -29.00 50.75
CA ILE A 53 19.76 -28.70 50.21
C ILE A 53 19.84 -29.11 48.74
N ALA A 54 19.34 -30.29 48.37
CA ALA A 54 19.31 -30.73 46.98
C ALA A 54 18.48 -29.78 46.09
N THR A 55 17.32 -29.31 46.57
CA THR A 55 16.50 -28.31 45.85
C THR A 55 17.26 -26.98 45.67
N LEU A 56 17.91 -26.49 46.74
CA LEU A 56 18.69 -25.26 46.69
C LEU A 56 19.92 -25.37 45.77
N GLU A 57 20.56 -26.54 45.71
CA GLU A 57 21.69 -26.79 44.82
C GLU A 57 21.27 -26.78 43.34
N GLU A 58 20.06 -27.27 43.01
CA GLU A 58 19.48 -27.14 41.67
C GLU A 58 19.13 -25.68 41.30
N GLU A 59 18.51 -24.94 42.22
CA GLU A 59 18.22 -23.51 42.03
C GLU A 59 19.50 -22.67 41.82
N LEU A 60 20.56 -22.97 42.59
CA LEU A 60 21.86 -22.32 42.46
C LEU A 60 22.56 -22.66 41.13
N ALA A 61 22.34 -23.85 40.57
CA ALA A 61 22.89 -24.23 39.27
C ALA A 61 22.28 -23.41 38.12
N TRP A 62 20.98 -23.10 38.18
CA TRP A 62 20.34 -22.16 37.27
C TRP A 62 20.90 -20.74 37.42
N ALA A 63 21.10 -20.27 38.65
CA ALA A 63 21.71 -18.96 38.90
C ALA A 63 23.16 -18.87 38.39
N ARG A 64 23.94 -19.95 38.50
CA ARG A 64 25.34 -20.02 38.02
C ARG A 64 25.46 -20.05 36.49
N ASN A 65 24.54 -20.70 35.78
CA ASN A 65 24.61 -20.84 34.32
C ASN A 65 23.76 -19.80 33.56
N GLY A 66 22.60 -19.40 34.10
CA GLY A 66 21.73 -18.36 33.54
C GLY A 66 22.22 -16.94 33.86
N GLY A 67 22.78 -16.73 35.06
CA GLY A 67 23.37 -15.45 35.47
C GLY A 67 24.67 -15.08 34.74
N ALA A 68 25.22 -15.98 33.91
CA ALA A 68 26.38 -15.66 33.07
C ALA A 68 26.02 -14.77 31.86
N TYR A 69 24.74 -14.78 31.46
CA TYR A 69 24.28 -14.12 30.24
C TYR A 69 23.16 -13.10 30.50
N VAL A 70 22.56 -13.11 31.69
CA VAL A 70 21.50 -12.17 32.06
C VAL A 70 21.95 -11.36 33.27
N THR A 71 22.02 -10.05 33.13
CA THR A 71 22.33 -9.11 34.21
C THR A 71 21.12 -8.23 34.48
N VAL A 72 20.64 -8.19 35.71
CA VAL A 72 19.61 -7.23 36.13
C VAL A 72 20.29 -6.10 36.89
N VAL A 73 20.18 -4.88 36.39
CA VAL A 73 20.66 -3.67 37.05
C VAL A 73 19.46 -2.92 37.58
N ALA A 74 19.34 -2.85 38.90
CA ALA A 74 18.30 -2.06 39.56
C ALA A 74 18.93 -0.82 40.18
N ASP A 75 18.38 0.36 39.87
CA ASP A 75 18.70 1.64 40.52
C ASP A 75 17.40 2.31 40.98
N GLY A 76 17.04 2.10 42.25
CA GLY A 76 15.75 2.53 42.80
C GLY A 76 14.58 1.84 42.08
N ASP A 77 13.68 2.64 41.49
CA ASP A 77 12.51 2.16 40.73
C ASP A 77 12.85 1.78 39.27
N ASN A 78 14.07 2.06 38.80
CA ASN A 78 14.51 1.68 37.45
C ASN A 78 15.11 0.27 37.48
N GLY A 79 14.67 -0.59 36.55
CA GLY A 79 15.20 -1.94 36.38
C GLY A 79 15.51 -2.22 34.92
N ASP A 80 16.78 -2.38 34.60
CA ASP A 80 17.25 -2.79 33.28
C ASP A 80 17.64 -4.27 33.31
N VAL A 81 17.30 -4.99 32.25
CA VAL A 81 17.72 -6.39 32.05
C VAL A 81 18.59 -6.45 30.79
N TYR A 82 19.84 -6.84 30.97
CA TYR A 82 20.81 -7.02 29.90
C TYR A 82 20.98 -8.48 29.56
N PHE A 83 21.10 -8.77 28.27
CA PHE A 83 21.41 -10.09 27.74
C PHE A 83 22.77 -10.01 27.02
N ASP A 84 23.82 -10.54 27.64
CA ASP A 84 25.20 -10.47 27.15
C ASP A 84 25.60 -11.78 26.49
N GLY A 85 26.09 -11.72 25.24
CA GLY A 85 26.63 -12.90 24.54
C GLY A 85 25.61 -13.98 24.16
N VAL A 86 24.30 -13.68 24.20
CA VAL A 86 23.21 -14.62 23.87
C VAL A 86 22.16 -14.02 22.94
N ASN A 87 21.43 -14.89 22.23
CA ASN A 87 20.22 -14.52 21.49
C ASN A 87 18.99 -14.71 22.38
N VAL A 88 18.01 -13.80 22.28
CA VAL A 88 16.72 -13.96 22.95
C VAL A 88 15.72 -14.59 21.98
N HIS A 89 15.19 -15.77 22.35
CA HIS A 89 14.15 -16.46 21.58
C HIS A 89 12.80 -16.35 22.27
N VAL A 90 11.83 -15.69 21.63
CA VAL A 90 10.43 -15.68 22.06
C VAL A 90 9.67 -16.70 21.20
N ARG A 91 9.26 -17.83 21.79
CA ARG A 91 8.69 -18.97 21.05
C ARG A 91 7.28 -19.30 21.53
N ASN A 92 6.46 -19.80 20.62
CA ASN A 92 5.10 -20.23 20.92
C ASN A 92 4.99 -21.67 21.47
N GLY A 93 6.10 -22.42 21.44
CA GLY A 93 6.22 -23.78 21.98
C GLY A 93 5.73 -24.91 21.07
N LEU A 94 5.31 -24.63 19.83
CA LEU A 94 4.68 -25.63 18.93
C LEU A 94 5.63 -26.21 17.87
N GLY A 95 6.89 -25.81 17.86
CA GLY A 95 7.94 -26.40 17.02
C GLY A 95 8.03 -25.89 15.58
N GLU A 96 7.01 -25.19 15.07
CA GLU A 96 6.97 -24.66 13.70
C GLU A 96 6.31 -23.27 13.65
N THR A 97 6.70 -22.44 12.67
CA THR A 97 6.23 -21.05 12.53
C THR A 97 4.74 -20.92 12.15
N PRO A 98 4.17 -21.72 11.21
CA PRO A 98 2.77 -21.56 10.79
C PRO A 98 1.74 -22.01 11.82
N THR A 99 2.15 -22.85 12.77
CA THR A 99 1.30 -23.34 13.86
C THR A 99 1.26 -22.29 14.96
N ARG A 100 0.06 -21.80 15.30
CA ARG A 100 -0.13 -20.63 16.17
C ARG A 100 -1.02 -20.94 17.37
N ASN A 101 -0.81 -20.22 18.47
CA ASN A 101 -1.61 -20.31 19.69
C ASN A 101 -1.72 -18.98 20.45
N GLY A 102 -1.42 -17.84 19.80
CA GLY A 102 -1.37 -16.52 20.44
C GLY A 102 -0.10 -16.20 21.23
N TYR A 103 0.77 -17.19 21.52
CA TYR A 103 2.02 -16.99 22.24
C TYR A 103 3.22 -16.83 21.30
N GLY A 104 4.39 -16.52 21.86
CA GLY A 104 5.61 -16.32 21.06
C GLY A 104 5.71 -14.94 20.41
N ASN A 105 4.99 -13.94 20.93
CA ASN A 105 5.07 -12.55 20.48
C ASN A 105 5.89 -11.72 21.49
N LEU A 106 6.65 -10.73 21.02
CA LEU A 106 7.24 -9.70 21.88
C LEU A 106 6.24 -8.55 22.02
N ILE A 107 5.74 -8.36 23.23
CA ILE A 107 4.76 -7.33 23.57
C ILE A 107 5.47 -6.21 24.34
N ILE A 108 5.34 -4.97 23.86
CA ILE A 108 5.88 -3.76 24.50
C ILE A 108 4.70 -2.85 24.86
N GLY A 109 4.42 -2.73 26.16
CA GLY A 109 3.22 -2.06 26.70
C GLY A 109 2.28 -3.04 27.42
N TYR A 110 1.05 -2.63 27.70
CA TYR A 110 0.09 -3.42 28.48
C TYR A 110 -0.79 -4.36 27.64
N ASN A 111 -0.71 -4.27 26.31
CA ASN A 111 -1.48 -5.12 25.40
C ASN A 111 -2.99 -5.02 25.64
N GLU A 112 -3.49 -3.81 25.76
CA GLU A 112 -4.88 -3.48 26.06
C GLU A 112 -5.80 -4.01 24.96
N ASP A 113 -6.90 -4.68 25.31
CA ASP A 113 -7.83 -5.29 24.34
C ASP A 113 -8.87 -4.28 23.87
N SER A 114 -9.24 -4.30 22.58
CA SER A 114 -10.30 -3.42 22.06
C SER A 114 -11.64 -3.61 22.77
N ALA A 115 -11.91 -4.76 23.38
CA ALA A 115 -13.08 -4.98 24.23
C ALA A 115 -13.10 -4.12 25.51
N GLU A 116 -11.95 -3.56 25.91
CA GLU A 116 -11.83 -2.63 27.03
C GLU A 116 -12.19 -1.19 26.64
N LEU A 117 -12.38 -0.92 25.34
CA LEU A 117 -12.96 0.34 24.88
C LEU A 117 -14.47 0.31 25.15
N ASP A 118 -14.87 0.98 26.23
CA ASP A 118 -16.27 1.33 26.48
C ASP A 118 -16.68 2.33 25.40
N ASP A 119 -17.40 1.88 24.37
CA ASP A 119 -18.07 2.81 23.48
C ASP A 119 -19.34 3.32 24.17
N ASP A 120 -19.52 4.64 24.20
CA ASP A 120 -20.72 5.31 24.72
C ASP A 120 -21.98 5.00 23.87
N THR A 121 -21.92 3.98 23.00
CA THR A 121 -23.00 3.50 22.14
C THR A 121 -23.55 2.13 22.56
N GLY A 122 -23.00 1.51 23.61
CA GLY A 122 -23.52 0.27 24.19
C GLY A 122 -23.33 -0.97 23.31
N THR A 123 -22.51 -0.89 22.27
CA THR A 123 -22.03 -2.05 21.54
C THR A 123 -20.65 -2.41 22.05
N SER A 124 -20.50 -3.57 22.69
CA SER A 124 -19.17 -4.06 23.05
C SER A 124 -18.30 -4.05 21.79
N ALA A 125 -17.23 -3.25 21.79
CA ALA A 125 -16.24 -3.29 20.73
C ALA A 125 -15.81 -4.75 20.54
N ASN A 126 -15.83 -5.25 19.30
CA ASN A 126 -15.43 -6.63 19.02
C ASN A 126 -14.02 -6.86 19.63
N PRO A 127 -13.83 -7.93 20.41
CA PRO A 127 -12.56 -8.19 21.07
C PRO A 127 -11.44 -8.37 20.06
N SER A 128 -10.24 -7.98 20.46
CA SER A 128 -9.07 -8.06 19.58
C SER A 128 -8.75 -9.53 19.26
N ILE A 129 -8.58 -9.85 17.98
CA ILE A 129 -8.15 -11.20 17.57
C ILE A 129 -6.64 -11.26 17.79
N ARG A 130 -6.16 -12.16 18.66
CA ARG A 130 -4.73 -12.30 19.02
C ARG A 130 -4.24 -13.73 18.93
N THR A 131 -4.58 -14.40 17.84
CA THR A 131 -4.24 -15.81 17.62
C THR A 131 -2.86 -16.00 17.01
N GLY A 132 -2.23 -14.94 16.49
CA GLY A 132 -0.92 -14.98 15.85
C GLY A 132 0.27 -15.20 16.81
N SER A 133 1.44 -15.49 16.24
CA SER A 133 2.70 -15.74 16.96
C SER A 133 3.88 -15.11 16.23
N HIS A 134 5.05 -14.96 16.85
CA HIS A 134 6.27 -14.42 16.22
C HIS A 134 6.12 -12.97 15.69
N ASN A 135 5.37 -12.13 16.40
CA ASN A 135 5.21 -10.72 16.08
C ASN A 135 5.90 -9.82 17.13
N VAL A 136 6.18 -8.58 16.74
CA VAL A 136 6.53 -7.49 17.66
C VAL A 136 5.35 -6.54 17.72
N VAL A 137 4.79 -6.33 18.92
CA VAL A 137 3.58 -5.52 19.12
C VAL A 137 3.85 -4.41 20.11
N VAL A 138 3.56 -3.16 19.72
CA VAL A 138 3.85 -1.96 20.50
C VAL A 138 2.64 -1.03 20.53
N GLY A 139 1.98 -0.92 21.68
CA GLY A 139 0.82 -0.07 21.87
C GLY A 139 -0.52 -0.83 21.98
N PRO A 140 -1.63 -0.10 22.16
CA PRO A 140 -2.89 -0.69 22.59
C PRO A 140 -3.82 -1.09 21.43
N TYR A 141 -4.76 -1.98 21.74
CA TYR A 141 -5.94 -2.31 20.92
C TYR A 141 -5.66 -2.94 19.56
N HIS A 142 -4.44 -3.45 19.37
CA HIS A 142 -4.07 -4.14 18.14
C HIS A 142 -4.73 -5.51 18.05
N SER A 143 -5.06 -5.89 16.82
CA SER A 143 -5.48 -7.25 16.44
C SER A 143 -4.49 -7.85 15.45
N TRP A 144 -4.13 -9.12 15.66
CA TRP A 144 -3.27 -9.88 14.77
C TRP A 144 -3.57 -11.37 14.81
N SER A 145 -3.54 -12.00 13.64
CA SER A 145 -3.88 -13.42 13.53
C SER A 145 -2.76 -14.30 12.98
N HIS A 146 -1.66 -13.76 12.45
CA HIS A 146 -0.63 -14.54 11.72
C HIS A 146 0.78 -14.44 12.35
N TRP A 147 1.86 -14.30 11.58
CA TRP A 147 3.23 -14.28 12.08
C TRP A 147 4.15 -13.43 11.23
N GLY A 148 5.30 -13.07 11.81
CA GLY A 148 6.36 -12.35 11.10
C GLY A 148 6.05 -10.88 10.85
N GLY A 149 5.14 -10.29 11.64
CA GLY A 149 4.75 -8.89 11.52
C GLY A 149 5.29 -8.00 12.64
N VAL A 150 5.40 -6.71 12.33
CA VAL A 150 5.62 -5.63 13.29
C VAL A 150 4.38 -4.76 13.32
N ILE A 151 3.82 -4.55 14.52
CA ILE A 151 2.57 -3.83 14.72
C ILE A 151 2.81 -2.77 15.79
N SER A 152 2.62 -1.51 15.43
CA SER A 152 2.74 -0.40 16.35
C SER A 152 1.65 0.64 16.13
N GLY A 153 1.38 1.47 17.13
CA GLY A 153 0.46 2.60 17.04
C GLY A 153 -0.80 2.37 17.86
N TYR A 154 -1.96 2.64 17.28
CA TYR A 154 -3.25 2.56 17.95
C TYR A 154 -4.25 1.75 17.12
N ARG A 155 -4.76 0.65 17.66
CA ARG A 155 -5.90 -0.07 17.05
C ARG A 155 -5.71 -0.52 15.60
N ASN A 156 -4.49 -0.92 15.23
CA ASN A 156 -4.18 -1.51 13.92
C ASN A 156 -4.52 -3.01 13.85
N GLU A 157 -4.85 -3.51 12.67
CA GLU A 157 -5.27 -4.90 12.42
C GLU A 157 -4.41 -5.60 11.35
N ALA A 158 -3.70 -6.67 11.74
CA ALA A 158 -2.84 -7.50 10.89
C ALA A 158 -3.42 -8.91 10.68
N ILE A 159 -3.96 -9.20 9.50
CA ILE A 159 -4.77 -10.42 9.26
C ILE A 159 -4.02 -11.49 8.44
N ALA A 160 -2.79 -11.24 7.98
CA ALA A 160 -2.02 -12.19 7.17
C ALA A 160 -0.54 -12.24 7.56
N GLU A 161 0.16 -13.27 7.06
CA GLU A 161 1.59 -13.47 7.29
C GLU A 161 2.43 -12.31 6.72
N TYR A 162 3.53 -12.01 7.43
CA TYR A 162 4.52 -11.01 7.02
C TYR A 162 3.97 -9.58 6.85
N THR A 163 2.81 -9.29 7.45
CA THR A 163 2.19 -7.96 7.42
C THR A 163 2.90 -6.98 8.36
N ASN A 164 3.06 -5.74 7.93
CA ASN A 164 3.75 -4.71 8.72
C ASN A 164 2.89 -3.45 8.87
N LEU A 165 2.62 -3.07 10.11
CA LEU A 165 1.86 -1.88 10.50
C LEU A 165 2.75 -1.05 11.42
N LEU A 166 3.59 -0.18 10.87
CA LEU A 166 4.70 0.42 11.61
C LEU A 166 4.32 1.65 12.45
N GLY A 167 3.04 2.03 12.48
CA GLY A 167 2.53 3.13 13.28
C GLY A 167 1.10 3.53 12.89
N GLY A 168 0.71 4.74 13.30
CA GLY A 168 -0.60 5.29 12.95
C GLY A 168 -1.77 4.66 13.71
N ALA A 169 -2.98 4.91 13.23
CA ALA A 169 -4.22 4.50 13.88
C ALA A 169 -5.20 3.79 12.94
N GLN A 170 -5.82 2.71 13.41
CA GLN A 170 -6.93 2.06 12.69
C GLN A 170 -6.61 1.62 11.25
N ASN A 171 -5.35 1.26 10.99
CA ASN A 171 -4.91 0.72 9.72
C ASN A 171 -5.14 -0.80 9.67
N ILE A 172 -5.48 -1.31 8.48
CA ILE A 172 -5.81 -2.73 8.27
C ILE A 172 -4.94 -3.31 7.14
N ALA A 173 -4.19 -4.36 7.44
CA ALA A 173 -3.39 -5.12 6.49
C ALA A 173 -3.92 -6.57 6.40
N ARG A 174 -4.47 -6.98 5.25
CA ARG A 174 -5.22 -8.25 5.13
C ARG A 174 -4.56 -9.37 4.34
N TYR A 175 -3.56 -9.07 3.53
CA TYR A 175 -2.91 -10.04 2.64
C TYR A 175 -1.42 -10.15 2.90
N ALA A 176 -0.85 -11.29 2.50
CA ALA A 176 0.53 -11.64 2.78
C ALA A 176 1.49 -10.54 2.32
N GLY A 177 2.42 -10.15 3.21
CA GLY A 177 3.45 -9.16 2.93
C GLY A 177 2.96 -7.71 2.79
N SER A 178 1.66 -7.43 3.00
CA SER A 178 1.17 -6.05 2.87
C SER A 178 1.69 -5.15 4.00
N THR A 179 1.98 -3.90 3.66
CA THR A 179 2.70 -2.97 4.55
C THR A 179 2.02 -1.62 4.60
N ILE A 180 1.81 -1.10 5.81
CA ILE A 180 1.38 0.27 6.07
C ILE A 180 2.37 0.90 7.05
N LEU A 181 3.06 1.97 6.63
CA LEU A 181 4.09 2.58 7.49
C LEU A 181 3.49 3.49 8.58
N GLY A 182 2.28 4.03 8.36
CA GLY A 182 1.59 4.87 9.33
C GLY A 182 0.30 5.47 8.78
N GLY A 183 -0.12 6.63 9.31
CA GLY A 183 -1.36 7.29 8.91
C GLY A 183 -2.60 6.73 9.62
N GLU A 184 -3.79 7.06 9.12
CA GLU A 184 -5.05 6.68 9.76
C GLU A 184 -6.04 6.09 8.76
N LEU A 185 -6.75 5.03 9.18
CA LEU A 185 -7.82 4.40 8.39
C LEU A 185 -7.39 3.89 7.01
N ASN A 186 -6.11 3.52 6.84
CA ASN A 186 -5.62 2.95 5.58
C ASN A 186 -5.91 1.44 5.50
N LEU A 187 -6.18 0.95 4.29
CA LEU A 187 -6.47 -0.45 4.00
C LEU A 187 -5.52 -1.00 2.92
N ALA A 188 -4.63 -1.91 3.31
CA ALA A 188 -3.78 -2.69 2.40
C ALA A 188 -4.36 -4.12 2.27
N ASP A 189 -5.20 -4.32 1.25
CA ASP A 189 -6.00 -5.53 0.99
C ASP A 189 -5.56 -6.28 -0.29
N GLY A 190 -4.29 -6.12 -0.67
CA GLY A 190 -3.66 -6.86 -1.77
C GLY A 190 -2.33 -7.48 -1.34
N GLY A 191 -1.96 -8.61 -1.95
CA GLY A 191 -0.67 -9.25 -1.70
C GLY A 191 0.49 -8.29 -1.97
N PHE A 192 1.39 -8.12 -0.99
CA PHE A 192 2.50 -7.16 -1.07
C PHE A 192 2.10 -5.71 -1.37
N ALA A 193 0.83 -5.34 -1.13
CA ALA A 193 0.38 -3.96 -1.27
C ALA A 193 1.07 -3.06 -0.23
N THR A 194 1.42 -1.83 -0.62
CA THR A 194 2.16 -0.90 0.25
C THR A 194 1.45 0.44 0.34
N ILE A 195 1.20 0.91 1.56
CA ILE A 195 0.74 2.28 1.84
C ILE A 195 1.75 2.96 2.74
N SER A 196 2.39 4.03 2.28
CA SER A 196 3.38 4.74 3.12
C SER A 196 2.73 5.57 4.23
N GLY A 197 1.47 5.99 4.08
CA GLY A 197 0.73 6.71 5.11
C GLY A 197 -0.47 7.45 4.53
N GLY A 198 -0.87 8.54 5.19
CA GLY A 198 -2.03 9.34 4.80
C GLY A 198 -3.32 8.92 5.51
N TRP A 199 -4.46 9.34 4.95
CA TRP A 199 -5.78 9.11 5.54
C TRP A 199 -6.69 8.40 4.54
N GLU A 200 -7.37 7.33 4.97
CA GLU A 200 -8.38 6.61 4.17
C GLU A 200 -7.91 6.08 2.80
N ASN A 201 -6.63 5.75 2.64
CA ASN A 201 -6.14 5.18 1.39
C ASN A 201 -6.42 3.67 1.31
N ARG A 202 -6.69 3.16 0.10
CA ARG A 202 -7.03 1.76 -0.17
C ARG A 202 -6.16 1.19 -1.29
N ALA A 203 -5.26 0.28 -0.95
CA ALA A 203 -4.46 -0.48 -1.92
C ALA A 203 -4.94 -1.94 -1.89
N THR A 204 -5.79 -2.33 -2.84
CA THR A 204 -6.61 -3.56 -2.74
C THR A 204 -6.22 -4.64 -3.74
N ASN A 205 -5.12 -4.47 -4.47
CA ASN A 205 -4.64 -5.43 -5.46
C ASN A 205 -3.16 -5.76 -5.25
N GLU A 206 -2.70 -6.84 -5.87
CA GLU A 206 -1.33 -7.32 -5.73
C GLU A 206 -0.34 -6.23 -6.18
N HIS A 207 0.69 -5.98 -5.35
CA HIS A 207 1.72 -4.97 -5.57
C HIS A 207 1.21 -3.52 -5.72
N ALA A 208 -0.05 -3.23 -5.40
CA ALA A 208 -0.59 -1.87 -5.43
C ALA A 208 0.15 -0.99 -4.40
N THR A 209 0.53 0.21 -4.82
CA THR A 209 1.32 1.13 -4.00
C THR A 209 0.64 2.49 -3.87
N ILE A 210 0.49 2.99 -2.65
CA ILE A 210 0.07 4.36 -2.37
C ILE A 210 1.12 5.04 -1.48
N CYS A 211 1.75 6.11 -1.95
CA CYS A 211 2.78 6.80 -1.15
C CYS A 211 2.19 7.78 -0.12
N GLY A 212 0.90 8.09 -0.19
CA GLY A 212 0.21 8.90 0.82
C GLY A 212 -1.04 9.59 0.28
N GLY A 213 -1.41 10.71 0.89
CA GLY A 213 -2.58 11.50 0.52
C GLY A 213 -3.85 11.09 1.24
N HIS A 214 -5.00 11.44 0.65
CA HIS A 214 -6.31 11.24 1.25
C HIS A 214 -7.26 10.53 0.27
N GLY A 215 -7.89 9.44 0.70
CA GLY A 215 -8.97 8.80 -0.05
C GLY A 215 -8.53 8.17 -1.39
N ASN A 216 -7.23 7.92 -1.59
CA ASN A 216 -6.75 7.34 -2.84
C ASN A 216 -7.04 5.83 -2.90
N ARG A 217 -7.40 5.33 -4.08
CA ARG A 217 -7.81 3.95 -4.33
C ARG A 217 -6.98 3.34 -5.46
N ALA A 218 -6.00 2.52 -5.10
CA ALA A 218 -5.16 1.75 -6.02
C ALA A 218 -5.70 0.31 -6.11
N GLU A 219 -6.62 0.07 -7.04
CA GLU A 219 -7.39 -1.18 -7.14
C GLU A 219 -6.97 -2.05 -8.34
N GLY A 220 -6.09 -1.54 -9.21
CA GLY A 220 -5.46 -2.28 -10.30
C GLY A 220 -4.20 -3.04 -9.89
N PRO A 221 -3.85 -4.18 -10.52
CA PRO A 221 -2.62 -4.91 -10.24
C PRO A 221 -1.38 -4.07 -10.53
N ALA A 222 -0.39 -4.12 -9.62
CA ALA A 222 0.86 -3.35 -9.70
C ALA A 222 0.65 -1.83 -9.93
N SER A 223 -0.50 -1.30 -9.53
CA SER A 223 -0.85 0.11 -9.71
C SER A 223 -0.12 1.00 -8.71
N SER A 224 0.09 2.27 -9.09
CA SER A 224 0.79 3.24 -8.24
C SER A 224 0.09 4.58 -8.17
N ILE A 225 -0.20 5.03 -6.95
CA ILE A 225 -0.64 6.40 -6.65
C ILE A 225 0.37 7.07 -5.73
N LEU A 226 1.09 8.07 -6.23
CA LEU A 226 2.14 8.73 -5.44
C LEU A 226 1.58 9.72 -4.40
N GLY A 227 0.31 10.12 -4.52
CA GLY A 227 -0.37 10.95 -3.52
C GLY A 227 -1.60 11.65 -4.07
N GLY A 228 -1.95 12.78 -3.46
CA GLY A 228 -3.12 13.58 -3.84
C GLY A 228 -4.39 13.17 -3.10
N THR A 229 -5.55 13.52 -3.67
CA THR A 229 -6.85 13.35 -3.03
C THR A 229 -7.84 12.67 -3.97
N ASP A 230 -8.50 11.61 -3.48
CA ASP A 230 -9.57 10.91 -4.20
C ASP A 230 -9.17 10.41 -5.60
N ASN A 231 -7.90 10.04 -5.81
CA ASN A 231 -7.47 9.45 -7.08
C ASN A 231 -7.83 7.96 -7.13
N LEU A 232 -8.26 7.49 -8.30
CA LEU A 232 -8.72 6.12 -8.51
C LEU A 232 -7.98 5.45 -9.66
N ILE A 233 -7.37 4.31 -9.40
CA ILE A 233 -6.99 3.34 -10.42
C ILE A 233 -7.98 2.20 -10.27
N THR A 234 -8.87 2.04 -11.26
CA THR A 234 -10.02 1.12 -11.15
C THR A 234 -9.57 -0.33 -11.04
N PRO A 235 -10.41 -1.23 -10.50
CA PRO A 235 -10.15 -2.66 -10.59
C PRO A 235 -10.30 -3.14 -12.05
N ASP A 236 -9.86 -4.36 -12.30
CA ASP A 236 -10.01 -5.12 -13.55
C ASP A 236 -9.29 -4.53 -14.78
N SER A 237 -8.33 -5.28 -15.32
CA SER A 237 -7.58 -4.96 -16.54
C SER A 237 -6.81 -3.62 -16.52
N THR A 238 -6.39 -3.15 -15.34
CA THR A 238 -5.60 -1.92 -15.14
C THR A 238 -4.19 -2.24 -14.66
N ASP A 239 -3.50 -3.15 -15.36
CA ASP A 239 -2.14 -3.52 -14.99
C ASP A 239 -1.21 -2.31 -15.08
N SER A 240 -0.48 -2.04 -14.00
CA SER A 240 0.55 -0.98 -13.94
C SER A 240 0.04 0.43 -14.26
N GLY A 241 -1.23 0.74 -13.95
CA GLY A 241 -1.74 2.11 -14.00
C GLY A 241 -0.99 3.03 -13.03
N THR A 242 -0.78 4.29 -13.41
CA THR A 242 -0.04 5.26 -12.57
C THR A 242 -0.77 6.60 -12.45
N ILE A 243 -0.94 7.08 -11.22
CA ILE A 243 -1.33 8.47 -10.93
C ILE A 243 -0.26 9.11 -10.05
N VAL A 244 0.41 10.13 -10.56
CA VAL A 244 1.47 10.82 -9.80
C VAL A 244 0.88 11.69 -8.68
N GLY A 245 -0.32 12.24 -8.87
CA GLY A 245 -1.01 13.00 -7.82
C GLY A 245 -2.21 13.76 -8.35
N GLY A 246 -2.54 14.88 -7.70
CA GLY A 246 -3.70 15.70 -8.05
C GLY A 246 -4.97 15.25 -7.34
N LYS A 247 -6.13 15.64 -7.89
CA LYS A 247 -7.43 15.41 -7.26
C LYS A 247 -8.41 14.74 -8.21
N ASN A 248 -9.10 13.70 -7.75
CA ASN A 248 -10.20 13.08 -8.49
C ASN A 248 -9.80 12.63 -9.91
N ASN A 249 -8.57 12.15 -10.09
CA ASN A 249 -8.12 11.59 -11.37
C ASN A 249 -8.44 10.10 -11.44
N THR A 250 -8.76 9.60 -12.64
CA THR A 250 -9.13 8.19 -12.85
C THR A 250 -8.31 7.54 -13.97
N VAL A 251 -7.65 6.42 -13.67
CA VAL A 251 -7.03 5.53 -14.66
C VAL A 251 -7.84 4.24 -14.73
N SER A 252 -8.21 3.82 -15.95
CA SER A 252 -9.13 2.68 -16.16
C SER A 252 -8.64 1.61 -17.14
N THR A 253 -7.38 1.68 -17.61
CA THR A 253 -6.81 0.70 -18.55
C THR A 253 -5.34 0.39 -18.26
N PRO A 254 -4.75 -0.68 -18.85
CA PRO A 254 -3.37 -1.06 -18.59
C PRO A 254 -2.38 0.02 -19.03
N PHE A 255 -1.32 0.20 -18.25
CA PHE A 255 -0.18 1.08 -18.54
C PHE A 255 -0.53 2.56 -18.78
N ALA A 256 -1.79 2.94 -18.53
CA ALA A 256 -2.23 4.31 -18.65
C ALA A 256 -1.73 5.14 -17.47
N SER A 257 -1.52 6.44 -17.71
CA SER A 257 -0.91 7.31 -16.71
C SER A 257 -1.52 8.71 -16.67
N ILE A 258 -1.58 9.25 -15.45
CA ILE A 258 -1.93 10.64 -15.19
C ILE A 258 -0.84 11.27 -14.33
N ALA A 259 -0.20 12.33 -14.84
CA ALA A 259 0.86 13.01 -14.11
C ALA A 259 0.34 14.00 -13.04
N GLY A 260 -0.94 14.37 -13.07
CA GLY A 260 -1.57 15.21 -12.05
C GLY A 260 -2.82 15.92 -12.53
N GLY A 261 -3.14 17.06 -11.90
CA GLY A 261 -4.31 17.88 -12.24
C GLY A 261 -5.58 17.46 -11.50
N GLU A 262 -6.73 17.92 -11.98
CA GLU A 262 -8.04 17.65 -11.36
C GLU A 262 -9.04 17.06 -12.36
N GLY A 263 -9.67 15.94 -11.99
CA GLY A 263 -10.76 15.37 -12.78
C GLY A 263 -10.31 14.74 -14.11
N ASN A 264 -9.04 14.41 -14.29
CA ASN A 264 -8.55 13.83 -15.54
C ASN A 264 -8.83 12.33 -15.63
N MET A 265 -9.01 11.82 -16.85
CA MET A 265 -9.35 10.43 -17.14
C MET A 265 -8.42 9.83 -18.19
N ALA A 266 -7.75 8.73 -17.87
CA ALA A 266 -6.96 7.95 -18.82
C ALA A 266 -7.60 6.56 -19.02
N GLN A 267 -8.32 6.41 -20.13
CA GLN A 267 -9.20 5.28 -20.44
C GLN A 267 -8.78 4.49 -21.68
N GLY A 268 -7.76 4.94 -22.42
CA GLY A 268 -7.14 4.15 -23.47
C GLY A 268 -5.90 3.43 -22.93
N GLU A 269 -5.69 2.18 -23.33
CA GLU A 269 -4.49 1.42 -22.95
C GLU A 269 -3.22 2.20 -23.36
N THR A 270 -2.24 2.31 -22.45
CA THR A 270 -1.05 3.19 -22.53
C THR A 270 -1.37 4.68 -22.79
N GLY A 271 -2.62 5.10 -22.59
CA GLY A 271 -3.06 6.47 -22.72
C GLY A 271 -2.45 7.36 -21.64
N ALA A 272 -2.20 8.62 -21.96
CA ALA A 272 -1.52 9.54 -21.05
C ALA A 272 -2.24 10.89 -20.94
N VAL A 273 -2.43 11.34 -19.70
CA VAL A 273 -2.81 12.73 -19.41
C VAL A 273 -1.72 13.38 -18.56
N PHE A 274 -1.05 14.39 -19.09
CA PHE A 274 0.06 15.05 -18.39
C PHE A 274 -0.40 16.05 -17.32
N GLY A 275 -1.69 16.40 -17.30
CA GLY A 275 -2.29 17.24 -16.26
C GLY A 275 -3.48 18.05 -16.76
N GLY A 276 -3.78 19.14 -16.06
CA GLY A 276 -4.88 20.05 -16.39
C GLY A 276 -6.19 19.70 -15.67
N TYR A 277 -7.31 20.15 -16.23
CA TYR A 277 -8.64 20.03 -15.62
C TYR A 277 -9.60 19.29 -16.55
N GLN A 278 -10.19 18.18 -16.08
CA GLN A 278 -11.20 17.43 -16.83
C GLN A 278 -10.79 16.97 -18.24
N ASN A 279 -9.52 16.60 -18.44
CA ASN A 279 -9.07 16.05 -19.72
C ASN A 279 -9.29 14.53 -19.78
N THR A 280 -9.67 14.02 -20.95
CA THR A 280 -9.93 12.60 -21.19
C THR A 280 -9.07 12.08 -22.34
N SER A 281 -8.33 11.00 -22.10
CA SER A 281 -7.57 10.26 -23.11
C SER A 281 -8.14 8.84 -23.21
N SER A 282 -9.00 8.57 -24.19
CA SER A 282 -9.76 7.31 -24.32
C SER A 282 -9.30 6.43 -25.48
N GLY A 283 -8.59 6.96 -26.46
CA GLY A 283 -8.03 6.16 -27.56
C GLY A 283 -6.82 5.33 -27.13
N LEU A 284 -6.62 4.16 -27.73
CA LEU A 284 -5.39 3.35 -27.54
C LEU A 284 -4.15 4.17 -27.91
N HIS A 285 -3.14 4.25 -27.03
CA HIS A 285 -1.95 5.10 -27.19
C HIS A 285 -2.25 6.61 -27.36
N SER A 286 -3.43 7.08 -26.94
CA SER A 286 -3.77 8.50 -27.03
C SER A 286 -3.04 9.34 -25.99
N ALA A 287 -2.91 10.65 -26.24
CA ALA A 287 -2.31 11.56 -25.27
C ALA A 287 -3.02 12.92 -25.22
N VAL A 288 -3.21 13.42 -24.00
CA VAL A 288 -3.55 14.83 -23.75
C VAL A 288 -2.45 15.44 -22.90
N LEU A 289 -1.73 16.43 -23.45
CA LEU A 289 -0.57 17.01 -22.78
C LEU A 289 -0.93 18.06 -21.71
N GLY A 290 -2.20 18.49 -21.66
CA GLY A 290 -2.71 19.41 -20.64
C GLY A 290 -3.97 20.14 -21.09
N GLY A 291 -4.25 21.30 -20.49
CA GLY A 291 -5.40 22.14 -20.81
C GLY A 291 -6.64 21.81 -19.99
N SER A 292 -7.83 22.14 -20.52
CA SER A 292 -9.10 21.93 -19.84
C SER A 292 -10.16 21.32 -20.76
N GLN A 293 -10.82 20.25 -20.31
CA GLN A 293 -11.94 19.63 -21.03
C GLN A 293 -11.57 19.18 -22.45
N ASN A 294 -10.34 18.71 -22.67
CA ASN A 294 -9.93 18.12 -23.94
C ASN A 294 -10.21 16.62 -23.96
N THR A 295 -10.65 16.09 -25.10
CA THR A 295 -11.05 14.69 -25.26
C THR A 295 -10.35 14.03 -26.45
N SER A 296 -9.44 13.10 -26.20
CA SER A 296 -8.67 12.38 -27.22
C SER A 296 -9.14 10.92 -27.37
N GLU A 297 -10.06 10.65 -28.30
CA GLU A 297 -10.69 9.33 -28.46
C GLU A 297 -10.06 8.42 -29.52
N GLY A 298 -9.30 8.97 -30.47
CA GLY A 298 -8.71 8.20 -31.57
C GLY A 298 -7.46 7.41 -31.15
N GLU A 299 -7.23 6.23 -31.76
CA GLU A 299 -5.98 5.47 -31.56
C GLU A 299 -4.78 6.33 -31.98
N LYS A 300 -3.76 6.49 -31.12
CA LYS A 300 -2.57 7.34 -31.32
C LYS A 300 -2.89 8.82 -31.55
N ALA A 301 -4.09 9.27 -31.19
CA ALA A 301 -4.44 10.68 -31.30
C ALA A 301 -3.72 11.51 -30.23
N THR A 302 -3.50 12.79 -30.51
CA THR A 302 -2.81 13.68 -29.59
C THR A 302 -3.48 15.05 -29.56
N ILE A 303 -3.72 15.54 -28.34
CA ILE A 303 -4.10 16.93 -28.08
C ILE A 303 -3.00 17.58 -27.23
N CYS A 304 -2.34 18.60 -27.75
CA CYS A 304 -1.24 19.25 -27.05
C CYS A 304 -1.70 20.19 -25.92
N GLY A 305 -2.97 20.61 -25.90
CA GLY A 305 -3.54 21.43 -24.84
C GLY A 305 -4.76 22.22 -25.30
N GLY A 306 -5.02 23.36 -24.65
CA GLY A 306 -6.16 24.23 -24.96
C GLY A 306 -7.43 23.88 -24.18
N ILE A 307 -8.57 24.33 -24.67
CA ILE A 307 -9.88 24.15 -24.04
C ILE A 307 -10.86 23.53 -25.03
N LEU A 308 -11.60 22.49 -24.60
CA LEU A 308 -12.67 21.87 -25.37
C LEU A 308 -12.24 21.34 -26.75
N ASN A 309 -10.98 20.88 -26.89
CA ASN A 309 -10.52 20.28 -28.13
C ASN A 309 -10.83 18.78 -28.15
N THR A 310 -11.13 18.25 -29.33
CA THR A 310 -11.56 16.84 -29.49
C THR A 310 -10.87 16.17 -30.67
N THR A 311 -10.42 14.94 -30.47
CA THR A 311 -10.20 13.98 -31.57
C THR A 311 -11.19 12.85 -31.41
N THR A 312 -11.91 12.45 -32.45
CA THR A 312 -12.98 11.45 -32.33
C THR A 312 -12.43 10.02 -32.41
N VAL A 313 -13.28 9.03 -32.11
CA VAL A 313 -12.95 7.59 -32.22
C VAL A 313 -12.52 7.16 -33.63
N ALA A 314 -13.01 7.82 -34.68
CA ALA A 314 -12.58 7.56 -36.06
C ALA A 314 -11.22 8.21 -36.38
N GLY A 315 -10.74 9.11 -35.52
CA GLY A 315 -9.54 9.92 -35.65
C GLY A 315 -8.23 9.20 -35.34
N ARG A 316 -7.93 8.06 -35.98
CA ARG A 316 -6.64 7.39 -35.79
C ARG A 316 -5.48 8.32 -36.14
N GLY A 317 -4.58 8.56 -35.19
CA GLY A 317 -3.49 9.53 -35.31
C GLY A 317 -3.97 10.96 -35.60
N GLY A 318 -5.19 11.31 -35.17
CA GLY A 318 -5.71 12.66 -35.22
C GLY A 318 -4.87 13.59 -34.35
N PHE A 319 -4.75 14.84 -34.76
CA PHE A 319 -3.89 15.81 -34.08
C PHE A 319 -4.63 17.12 -33.83
N VAL A 320 -4.59 17.60 -32.58
CA VAL A 320 -4.97 18.97 -32.25
C VAL A 320 -3.82 19.65 -31.49
N GLY A 321 -3.21 20.66 -32.11
CA GLY A 321 -2.08 21.38 -31.50
C GLY A 321 -2.48 22.31 -30.34
N GLY A 322 -3.77 22.65 -30.22
CA GLY A 322 -4.32 23.41 -29.09
C GLY A 322 -5.46 24.32 -29.49
N GLY A 323 -5.69 25.40 -28.75
CA GLY A 323 -6.73 26.39 -29.03
C GLY A 323 -8.04 26.11 -28.30
N TYR A 324 -9.15 26.63 -28.84
CA TYR A 324 -10.50 26.49 -28.27
C TYR A 324 -11.43 25.79 -29.24
N LEU A 325 -12.12 24.73 -28.80
CA LEU A 325 -13.19 24.06 -29.55
C LEU A 325 -12.78 23.48 -30.92
N ASN A 326 -11.53 23.03 -31.07
CA ASN A 326 -11.07 22.44 -32.33
C ASN A 326 -11.36 20.94 -32.38
N THR A 327 -11.74 20.43 -33.56
CA THR A 327 -12.08 19.01 -33.77
C THR A 327 -11.30 18.40 -34.93
N ALA A 328 -10.64 17.27 -34.69
CA ALA A 328 -10.10 16.38 -35.73
C ALA A 328 -10.85 15.04 -35.72
N ALA A 329 -11.69 14.78 -36.73
CA ALA A 329 -12.74 13.77 -36.65
C ALA A 329 -12.47 12.45 -37.41
N SER A 330 -11.37 12.32 -38.15
CA SER A 330 -11.10 11.15 -38.99
C SER A 330 -9.60 10.82 -39.09
N ASP A 331 -9.25 9.68 -39.69
CA ASP A 331 -7.88 9.15 -39.73
C ASP A 331 -6.90 10.20 -40.30
N LYS A 332 -5.88 10.52 -39.51
CA LYS A 332 -4.86 11.55 -39.80
C LYS A 332 -5.41 12.95 -40.07
N ALA A 333 -6.64 13.25 -39.65
CA ALA A 333 -7.15 14.61 -39.64
C ALA A 333 -6.34 15.46 -38.63
N GLY A 334 -6.11 16.73 -38.95
CA GLY A 334 -5.29 17.60 -38.12
C GLY A 334 -5.84 19.00 -38.02
N VAL A 335 -5.80 19.55 -36.80
CA VAL A 335 -6.01 20.96 -36.53
C VAL A 335 -4.79 21.49 -35.79
N VAL A 336 -4.05 22.42 -36.37
CA VAL A 336 -2.84 22.95 -35.71
C VAL A 336 -3.22 23.83 -34.51
N GLY A 337 -4.33 24.56 -34.58
CA GLY A 337 -4.86 25.35 -33.46
C GLY A 337 -6.00 26.28 -33.89
N GLY A 338 -6.22 27.36 -33.13
CA GLY A 338 -7.24 28.37 -33.42
C GLY A 338 -8.53 28.20 -32.60
N ASN A 339 -9.64 28.72 -33.12
CA ASN A 339 -10.95 28.70 -32.46
C ASN A 339 -12.00 28.02 -33.34
N SER A 340 -12.64 26.98 -32.85
CA SER A 340 -13.78 26.31 -33.50
C SER A 340 -13.47 25.75 -34.90
N ASN A 341 -12.24 25.28 -35.14
CA ASN A 341 -11.86 24.70 -36.43
C ASN A 341 -12.15 23.19 -36.49
N GLN A 342 -12.54 22.70 -37.66
CA GLN A 342 -12.98 21.32 -37.86
C GLN A 342 -12.28 20.67 -39.07
N ALA A 343 -11.57 19.58 -38.84
CA ALA A 343 -11.02 18.70 -39.88
C ALA A 343 -11.79 17.38 -39.83
N LEU A 344 -12.76 17.18 -40.73
CA LEU A 344 -13.80 16.15 -40.57
C LEU A 344 -13.49 14.82 -41.26
N GLU A 345 -12.68 14.82 -42.31
CA GLU A 345 -12.44 13.64 -43.13
C GLU A 345 -10.98 13.18 -43.19
N VAL A 346 -10.75 11.99 -43.76
CA VAL A 346 -9.42 11.35 -43.79
C VAL A 346 -8.39 12.29 -44.43
N TYR A 347 -7.26 12.51 -43.75
CA TYR A 347 -6.20 13.46 -44.14
C TYR A 347 -6.61 14.94 -44.25
N SER A 348 -7.81 15.33 -43.82
CA SER A 348 -8.21 16.73 -43.82
C SER A 348 -7.36 17.56 -42.84
N GLN A 349 -7.10 18.82 -43.19
CA GLN A 349 -6.22 19.69 -42.38
C GLN A 349 -6.80 21.09 -42.21
N VAL A 350 -6.73 21.61 -40.99
CA VAL A 350 -6.93 23.03 -40.71
C VAL A 350 -5.72 23.59 -39.97
N CYS A 351 -4.98 24.51 -40.60
CA CYS A 351 -3.74 25.02 -40.00
C CYS A 351 -3.98 26.13 -38.96
N GLY A 352 -5.20 26.66 -38.82
CA GLY A 352 -5.52 27.66 -37.80
C GLY A 352 -6.75 28.51 -38.13
N GLY A 353 -6.86 29.67 -37.49
CA GLY A 353 -7.94 30.63 -37.71
C GLY A 353 -9.17 30.41 -36.83
N THR A 354 -10.32 30.93 -37.27
CA THR A 354 -11.60 30.86 -36.55
C THR A 354 -12.68 30.24 -37.44
N ASN A 355 -13.39 29.24 -36.93
CA ASN A 355 -14.56 28.63 -37.57
C ASN A 355 -14.30 28.13 -39.01
N ASN A 356 -13.13 27.54 -39.25
CA ASN A 356 -12.78 26.95 -40.53
C ASN A 356 -13.08 25.45 -40.56
N THR A 357 -13.57 24.94 -41.69
CA THR A 357 -14.01 23.55 -41.84
C THR A 357 -13.41 22.90 -43.09
N ALA A 358 -12.78 21.74 -42.93
CA ALA A 358 -12.34 20.86 -44.03
C ALA A 358 -13.20 19.59 -44.02
N ASN A 359 -14.17 19.51 -44.94
CA ASN A 359 -15.25 18.52 -44.93
C ASN A 359 -14.93 17.22 -45.69
N GLU A 360 -13.94 17.23 -46.58
CA GLU A 360 -13.69 16.10 -47.47
C GLU A 360 -12.27 15.52 -47.37
N ARG A 361 -12.09 14.33 -47.94
CA ARG A 361 -10.80 13.62 -47.90
C ARG A 361 -9.67 14.48 -48.47
N GLY A 362 -8.67 14.75 -47.64
CA GLY A 362 -7.50 15.56 -47.99
C GLY A 362 -7.80 17.04 -48.25
N ALA A 363 -9.00 17.53 -47.87
CA ALA A 363 -9.33 18.95 -47.95
C ALA A 363 -8.46 19.75 -46.96
N VAL A 364 -8.05 20.94 -47.35
CA VAL A 364 -7.15 21.78 -46.55
C VAL A 364 -7.70 23.19 -46.42
N VAL A 365 -7.79 23.69 -45.19
CA VAL A 365 -7.94 25.12 -44.91
C VAL A 365 -6.69 25.63 -44.20
N VAL A 366 -5.97 26.56 -44.81
CA VAL A 366 -4.72 27.06 -44.24
C VAL A 366 -4.98 28.06 -43.09
N GLY A 367 -6.11 28.76 -43.08
CA GLY A 367 -6.49 29.64 -41.98
C GLY A 367 -7.62 30.60 -42.36
N GLY A 368 -7.68 31.75 -41.68
CA GLY A 368 -8.71 32.76 -41.90
C GLY A 368 -9.94 32.59 -41.00
N GLU A 369 -11.08 33.13 -41.43
CA GLU A 369 -12.35 33.10 -40.70
C GLU A 369 -13.46 32.52 -41.59
N ASP A 370 -14.28 31.62 -41.05
CA ASP A 370 -15.47 31.07 -41.74
C ASP A 370 -15.20 30.41 -43.11
N ASN A 371 -14.01 29.84 -43.33
CA ASN A 371 -13.68 29.20 -44.60
C ASN A 371 -14.04 27.71 -44.62
N THR A 372 -14.53 27.21 -45.76
CA THR A 372 -14.98 25.82 -45.93
C THR A 372 -14.33 25.16 -47.15
N ALA A 373 -13.68 24.01 -46.96
CA ALA A 373 -13.17 23.15 -48.05
C ALA A 373 -14.06 21.90 -48.17
N ASN A 374 -14.95 21.91 -49.17
CA ASN A 374 -16.02 20.91 -49.40
C ASN A 374 -15.69 19.87 -50.47
N GLY A 375 -14.70 20.11 -51.32
CA GLY A 375 -14.28 19.13 -52.34
C GLY A 375 -13.16 18.21 -51.86
N MET A 376 -13.10 16.99 -52.41
CA MET A 376 -11.96 16.10 -52.20
C MET A 376 -10.66 16.79 -52.63
N ARG A 377 -9.66 16.81 -51.74
CA ARG A 377 -8.38 17.49 -51.97
C ARG A 377 -8.52 18.98 -52.37
N SER A 378 -9.62 19.61 -52.01
CA SER A 378 -9.81 21.04 -52.21
C SER A 378 -8.98 21.85 -51.21
N ILE A 379 -8.64 23.08 -51.58
CA ILE A 379 -7.80 23.96 -50.76
C ILE A 379 -8.45 25.33 -50.62
N VAL A 380 -8.56 25.82 -49.39
CA VAL A 380 -8.77 27.24 -49.11
C VAL A 380 -7.53 27.81 -48.43
N VAL A 381 -6.90 28.78 -49.08
CA VAL A 381 -5.63 29.37 -48.60
C VAL A 381 -5.86 30.35 -47.43
N GLY A 382 -7.04 30.95 -47.32
CA GLY A 382 -7.37 31.85 -46.21
C GLY A 382 -8.47 32.84 -46.58
N GLY A 383 -8.52 33.98 -45.88
CA GLY A 383 -9.53 35.02 -46.08
C GLY A 383 -10.76 34.83 -45.18
N GLN A 384 -11.89 35.39 -45.59
CA GLN A 384 -13.14 35.33 -44.83
C GLN A 384 -14.28 34.75 -45.67
N GLY A 385 -14.93 33.68 -45.18
CA GLY A 385 -16.15 33.17 -45.80
C GLY A 385 -15.95 32.53 -47.18
N ASN A 386 -14.78 31.96 -47.46
CA ASN A 386 -14.49 31.34 -48.76
C ASN A 386 -14.82 29.84 -48.76
N THR A 387 -15.38 29.35 -49.87
CA THR A 387 -15.77 27.95 -50.06
C THR A 387 -15.10 27.32 -51.28
N ALA A 388 -14.31 26.25 -51.08
CA ALA A 388 -13.83 25.39 -52.16
C ALA A 388 -14.78 24.18 -52.31
N GLU A 389 -15.80 24.34 -53.16
CA GLU A 389 -16.97 23.46 -53.27
C GLU A 389 -16.71 22.15 -54.04
N HIS A 390 -15.76 22.12 -54.96
CA HIS A 390 -15.58 20.98 -55.89
C HIS A 390 -14.24 20.27 -55.70
N ASP A 391 -14.18 19.01 -56.12
CA ASP A 391 -12.95 18.21 -56.03
C ASP A 391 -11.78 18.91 -56.74
N TYR A 392 -10.61 18.84 -56.10
CA TYR A 392 -9.36 19.44 -56.57
C TYR A 392 -9.40 20.96 -56.79
N SER A 393 -10.46 21.65 -56.34
CA SER A 393 -10.61 23.10 -56.50
C SER A 393 -9.78 23.88 -55.47
N THR A 394 -9.42 25.11 -55.81
CA THR A 394 -8.64 26.00 -54.93
C THR A 394 -9.29 27.37 -54.82
N SER A 395 -9.54 27.82 -53.60
CA SER A 395 -9.78 29.24 -53.29
C SER A 395 -8.49 29.86 -52.78
N ALA A 396 -7.92 30.78 -53.55
CA ALA A 396 -6.68 31.46 -53.20
C ALA A 396 -6.84 32.51 -52.08
N GLY A 397 -8.08 32.77 -51.64
CA GLY A 397 -8.42 33.72 -50.59
C GLY A 397 -9.28 34.89 -51.08
N GLY A 398 -9.48 35.88 -50.21
CA GLY A 398 -10.41 37.00 -50.41
C GLY A 398 -11.59 36.94 -49.44
N GLN A 399 -12.71 37.58 -49.78
CA GLN A 399 -13.95 37.53 -49.01
C GLN A 399 -15.08 36.92 -49.84
N GLY A 400 -15.77 35.90 -49.32
CA GLY A 400 -17.00 35.36 -49.91
C GLY A 400 -16.83 34.63 -51.25
N GLN A 401 -15.65 34.06 -51.52
CA GLN A 401 -15.37 33.39 -52.80
C GLN A 401 -15.87 31.95 -52.80
N THR A 402 -16.52 31.51 -53.88
CA THR A 402 -16.93 30.10 -54.08
C THR A 402 -16.39 29.56 -55.40
N THR A 403 -15.67 28.44 -55.37
CA THR A 403 -15.25 27.74 -56.59
C THR A 403 -16.44 27.14 -57.31
N THR A 404 -16.48 27.17 -58.65
CA THR A 404 -17.66 26.76 -59.44
C THR A 404 -17.45 25.52 -60.32
N ALA A 405 -16.27 24.91 -60.29
CA ALA A 405 -15.97 23.71 -61.06
C ALA A 405 -14.86 22.86 -60.39
N GLU A 406 -14.83 21.56 -60.73
CA GLU A 406 -13.72 20.64 -60.44
C GLU A 406 -12.41 21.17 -61.05
N TYR A 407 -11.30 21.06 -60.33
CA TYR A 407 -10.01 21.67 -60.69
C TYR A 407 -10.05 23.21 -60.86
N GLY A 408 -11.15 23.86 -60.51
CA GLY A 408 -11.32 25.29 -60.63
C GLY A 408 -10.49 26.05 -59.60
N THR A 409 -9.93 27.20 -59.99
CA THR A 409 -9.30 28.13 -59.05
C THR A 409 -10.07 29.45 -59.04
N VAL A 410 -10.45 29.92 -57.86
CA VAL A 410 -10.97 31.28 -57.65
C VAL A 410 -9.92 32.10 -56.90
N VAL A 411 -9.72 33.33 -57.34
CA VAL A 411 -8.81 34.30 -56.72
C VAL A 411 -9.63 35.53 -56.40
N GLY A 412 -9.86 35.79 -55.12
CA GLY A 412 -10.57 36.98 -54.66
C GLY A 412 -9.72 38.25 -54.77
N GLN A 413 -10.39 39.41 -54.76
CA GLN A 413 -9.76 40.71 -54.53
C GLN A 413 -9.66 41.01 -53.04
#